data_AF-A0A0R3RN01-F1
#
_entry.id   AF-A0A0R3RN01-F1
#
_cell.length_a   1.000
_cell.length_b   1.000
_cell.length_c   1.000
_cell.angle_alpha   90.00
_cell.angle_beta   90.00
_cell.angle_gamma   90.00
#
_symmetry.space_group_name_H-M   'P 1'
#
loop_
_entity.id
_entity.type
_entity.pdbx_description
1 polymer ?
#
loop_
_entity_poly.entity_id
_entity_poly.type
_entity_poly.pdbx_seq_one_letter_code
_entity_poly.pdbx_strand_id
1 'polypeptide(L)'
;MLILQAMINFSYYMTVDKMDEAFKAIKFIKSENAWEHMAHMCVKTRRLDVALVCLGNMGHACGVRALRKSMQSGDPLEVQVATLAIHLGLLDEAQALFTSCGRYDLVNRLLQTRNRWDEAFKIAEEHDRIHLRNTYYNYANYLESLNSTDAAIENYEKSGTHRFEVPRMLFDHPKMLEAYAKKTKDLGIQKWWAQYMESKGDVKAARLYYQYAKDYLSVVRLLCRSNNIDEAVEIANNSDDKASCYHLGQYFEAHGDVDMAVTFYTKAHACSHALRLAKENNMKDKIANLALMADGNELVEAAQYYENIPGQADKAVMLYHKAGMISRALDLAFRTEQFSALDLITNELDENSDPRILERAAEFFKNNQQYTKAVQLLAYSKKYVEAIDLCKQRNVPMDEGLAEALTPSKVI
;
A
#
# COMPACT_ATOMS: atom_id res chain seq x y z
N MET A 1 -31.66 -25.65 -63.75
CA MET A 1 -32.38 -26.78 -63.11
C MET A 1 -31.73 -27.21 -61.78
N LEU A 2 -30.41 -27.44 -61.73
CA LEU A 2 -29.70 -27.88 -60.52
C LEU A 2 -29.79 -26.89 -59.32
N ILE A 3 -29.66 -25.58 -59.54
CA ILE A 3 -29.73 -24.58 -58.45
C ILE A 3 -31.14 -24.50 -57.85
N LEU A 4 -32.18 -24.52 -58.70
CA LEU A 4 -33.57 -24.47 -58.25
C LEU A 4 -33.92 -25.72 -57.42
N GLN A 5 -33.49 -26.89 -57.88
CA GLN A 5 -33.67 -28.13 -57.12
C GLN A 5 -32.91 -28.11 -55.79
N ALA A 6 -31.68 -27.56 -55.77
CA ALA A 6 -30.90 -27.40 -54.55
C ALA A 6 -31.57 -26.44 -53.56
N MET A 7 -32.16 -25.34 -54.04
CA MET A 7 -32.93 -24.40 -53.21
C MET A 7 -34.20 -25.03 -52.64
N ILE A 8 -34.96 -25.80 -53.45
CA ILE A 8 -36.16 -26.51 -52.99
C ILE A 8 -35.76 -27.56 -51.93
N ASN A 9 -34.75 -28.37 -52.21
CA ASN A 9 -34.24 -29.37 -51.27
C ASN A 9 -33.72 -28.72 -49.98
N PHE A 10 -32.98 -27.61 -50.09
CA PHE A 10 -32.52 -26.86 -48.92
C PHE A 10 -33.70 -26.36 -48.08
N SER A 11 -34.69 -25.71 -48.69
CA SER A 11 -35.86 -25.23 -47.98
C SER A 11 -36.63 -26.35 -47.29
N TYR A 12 -36.81 -27.49 -47.96
CA TYR A 12 -37.44 -28.69 -47.39
C TYR A 12 -36.65 -29.24 -46.19
N TYR A 13 -35.34 -29.48 -46.34
CA TYR A 13 -34.52 -30.02 -45.26
C TYR A 13 -34.41 -29.08 -44.07
N MET A 14 -34.43 -27.77 -44.30
CA MET A 14 -34.48 -26.76 -43.24
C MET A 14 -35.80 -26.81 -42.45
N THR A 15 -36.94 -27.06 -43.11
CA THR A 15 -38.24 -27.22 -42.42
C THR A 15 -38.37 -28.53 -41.65
N VAL A 16 -37.66 -29.58 -42.07
CA VAL A 16 -37.72 -30.93 -41.46
C VAL A 16 -36.60 -31.11 -40.42
N ASP A 17 -35.86 -30.04 -40.08
CA ASP A 17 -34.72 -30.03 -39.14
C ASP A 17 -33.58 -31.02 -39.51
N LYS A 18 -33.45 -31.29 -40.81
CA LYS A 18 -32.45 -32.19 -41.39
C LYS A 18 -31.21 -31.43 -41.81
N MET A 19 -30.43 -30.99 -40.81
CA MET A 19 -29.29 -30.08 -41.00
C MET A 19 -28.18 -30.63 -41.90
N ASP A 20 -27.85 -31.92 -41.81
CA ASP A 20 -26.76 -32.50 -42.61
C ASP A 20 -27.16 -32.62 -44.09
N GLU A 21 -28.42 -32.96 -44.38
CA GLU A 21 -28.95 -32.92 -45.75
C GLU A 21 -29.09 -31.49 -46.29
N ALA A 22 -29.50 -30.54 -45.46
CA ALA A 22 -29.53 -29.12 -45.80
C ALA A 22 -28.11 -28.60 -46.12
N PHE A 23 -27.09 -28.99 -45.35
CA PHE A 23 -25.70 -28.59 -45.56
C PHE A 23 -25.10 -29.17 -46.86
N LYS A 24 -25.55 -30.36 -47.29
CA LYS A 24 -25.17 -30.91 -48.59
C LYS A 24 -25.83 -30.13 -49.74
N ALA A 25 -27.09 -29.74 -49.59
CA ALA A 25 -27.83 -28.99 -50.60
C ALA A 25 -27.30 -27.55 -50.77
N ILE A 26 -26.93 -26.87 -49.67
CA ILE A 26 -26.49 -25.47 -49.70
C ILE A 26 -25.12 -25.27 -50.37
N LYS A 27 -24.24 -26.29 -50.42
CA LYS A 27 -22.93 -26.18 -51.10
C LYS A 27 -23.04 -25.79 -52.57
N PHE A 28 -24.18 -26.08 -53.19
CA PHE A 28 -24.45 -25.74 -54.59
C PHE A 28 -25.14 -24.38 -54.75
N ILE A 29 -25.41 -23.67 -53.65
CA ILE A 29 -26.11 -22.39 -53.58
C ILE A 29 -25.09 -21.29 -53.28
N LYS A 30 -25.01 -20.27 -54.16
CA LYS A 30 -24.13 -19.09 -54.00
C LYS A 30 -24.82 -17.89 -53.33
N SER A 31 -25.99 -18.11 -52.73
CA SER A 31 -26.78 -17.05 -52.11
C SER A 31 -26.34 -16.83 -50.68
N GLU A 32 -25.92 -15.60 -50.35
CA GLU A 32 -25.54 -15.16 -49.01
C GLU A 32 -26.69 -15.38 -48.01
N ASN A 33 -27.92 -15.03 -48.39
CA ASN A 33 -29.11 -15.23 -47.56
C ASN A 33 -29.31 -16.71 -47.20
N ALA A 34 -28.99 -17.66 -48.09
CA ALA A 34 -29.11 -19.08 -47.76
C ALA A 34 -28.12 -19.49 -46.66
N TRP A 35 -26.90 -18.96 -46.71
CA TRP A 35 -25.87 -19.19 -45.69
C TRP A 35 -26.23 -18.53 -44.36
N GLU A 36 -26.85 -17.34 -44.40
CA GLU A 36 -27.40 -16.66 -43.22
C GLU A 36 -28.50 -17.48 -42.54
N HIS A 37 -29.50 -17.95 -43.29
CA HIS A 37 -30.57 -18.81 -42.75
C HIS A 37 -30.02 -20.09 -42.12
N MET A 38 -29.00 -20.69 -42.75
CA MET A 38 -28.33 -21.84 -42.17
C MET A 38 -27.55 -21.49 -40.90
N ALA A 39 -26.89 -20.33 -40.85
CA ALA A 39 -26.19 -19.87 -39.66
C ALA A 39 -27.16 -19.64 -38.49
N HIS A 40 -28.34 -19.05 -38.74
CA HIS A 40 -29.41 -18.94 -37.74
C HIS A 40 -29.88 -20.30 -37.22
N MET A 41 -30.02 -21.29 -38.11
CA MET A 41 -30.37 -22.65 -37.66
C MET A 41 -29.26 -23.29 -36.82
N CYS A 42 -27.99 -23.00 -37.09
CA CYS A 42 -26.89 -23.49 -36.27
C CYS A 42 -26.94 -22.97 -34.82
N VAL A 43 -27.52 -21.79 -34.57
CA VAL A 43 -27.78 -21.30 -33.21
C VAL A 43 -28.80 -22.17 -32.50
N LYS A 44 -29.91 -22.53 -33.19
CA LYS A 44 -30.97 -23.37 -32.62
C LYS A 44 -30.52 -24.80 -32.39
N THR A 45 -29.78 -25.38 -33.34
CA THR A 45 -29.30 -26.77 -33.26
C THR A 45 -27.97 -26.92 -32.51
N ARG A 46 -27.35 -25.80 -32.09
CA ARG A 46 -26.06 -25.72 -31.38
C ARG A 46 -24.89 -26.36 -32.16
N ARG A 47 -24.99 -26.42 -33.50
CA ARG A 47 -23.98 -27.01 -34.41
C ARG A 47 -22.94 -25.96 -34.83
N LEU A 48 -21.92 -25.76 -33.99
CA LEU A 48 -20.86 -24.77 -34.22
C LEU A 48 -19.89 -25.14 -35.35
N ASP A 49 -19.75 -26.43 -35.65
CA ASP A 49 -18.96 -26.96 -36.76
C ASP A 49 -19.46 -26.42 -38.10
N VAL A 50 -20.79 -26.46 -38.31
CA VAL A 50 -21.45 -25.94 -39.51
C VAL A 50 -21.46 -24.40 -39.48
N ALA A 51 -21.68 -23.79 -38.32
CA ALA A 51 -21.70 -22.34 -38.17
C ALA A 51 -20.41 -21.65 -38.65
N LEU A 52 -19.24 -22.23 -38.37
CA LEU A 52 -17.96 -21.70 -38.83
C LEU A 52 -17.85 -21.68 -40.36
N VAL A 53 -18.40 -22.70 -41.04
CA VAL A 53 -18.43 -22.76 -42.50
C VAL A 53 -19.40 -21.74 -43.06
N CYS A 54 -20.58 -21.59 -42.46
CA CYS A 54 -21.57 -20.59 -42.87
C CYS A 54 -21.00 -19.17 -42.75
N LEU A 55 -20.44 -18.81 -41.59
CA LEU A 55 -19.81 -17.51 -41.39
C LEU A 55 -18.64 -17.25 -42.35
N GLY A 56 -17.88 -18.29 -42.70
CA GLY A 56 -16.80 -18.20 -43.69
C GLY A 56 -17.32 -17.90 -45.10
N ASN A 57 -18.39 -18.57 -45.54
CA ASN A 57 -19.02 -18.33 -46.84
C ASN A 57 -19.74 -16.99 -46.93
N MET A 58 -20.23 -16.46 -45.80
CA MET A 58 -20.78 -15.10 -45.69
C MET A 58 -19.69 -14.02 -45.62
N GLY A 59 -18.40 -14.37 -45.53
CA GLY A 59 -17.31 -13.40 -45.37
C GLY A 59 -17.25 -12.73 -43.98
N HIS A 60 -17.99 -13.23 -42.98
CA HIS A 60 -18.02 -12.70 -41.61
C HIS A 60 -16.78 -13.10 -40.80
N ALA A 61 -15.61 -12.61 -41.20
CA ALA A 61 -14.33 -12.92 -40.56
C ALA A 61 -14.31 -12.62 -39.05
N CYS A 62 -14.97 -11.53 -38.61
CA CYS A 62 -15.09 -11.18 -37.19
C CYS A 62 -15.83 -12.26 -36.39
N GLY A 63 -16.96 -12.76 -36.91
CA GLY A 63 -17.75 -13.82 -36.27
C GLY A 63 -16.99 -15.13 -36.19
N VAL A 64 -16.31 -15.53 -37.28
CA VAL A 64 -15.44 -16.72 -37.30
C VAL A 64 -14.36 -16.62 -36.22
N ARG A 65 -13.69 -15.47 -36.13
CA ARG A 65 -12.61 -15.25 -35.15
C ARG A 65 -13.14 -15.30 -33.72
N ALA A 66 -14.25 -14.64 -33.43
CA ALA A 66 -14.85 -14.62 -32.11
C ALA A 66 -15.29 -16.02 -31.66
N LEU A 67 -15.96 -16.76 -32.54
CA LEU A 67 -16.40 -18.13 -32.24
C LEU A 67 -15.22 -19.06 -31.99
N ARG A 68 -14.18 -19.03 -32.84
CA ARG A 68 -12.94 -19.80 -32.62
C ARG A 68 -12.27 -19.45 -31.29
N LYS A 69 -12.21 -18.17 -30.94
CA LYS A 69 -11.62 -17.73 -29.68
C LYS A 69 -12.39 -18.29 -28.47
N SER A 70 -13.73 -18.26 -28.52
CA SER A 70 -14.57 -18.80 -27.45
C SER A 70 -14.37 -20.32 -27.31
N MET A 71 -14.30 -21.05 -28.43
CA MET A 71 -14.01 -22.49 -28.44
C MET A 71 -12.62 -22.82 -27.87
N GLN A 72 -11.60 -22.05 -28.22
CA GLN A 72 -10.23 -22.23 -27.72
C GLN A 72 -10.08 -21.89 -26.23
N SER A 73 -10.88 -20.93 -25.74
CA SER A 73 -10.84 -20.49 -24.34
C SER A 73 -11.51 -21.47 -23.37
N GLY A 74 -12.16 -22.52 -23.90
CA GLY A 74 -12.88 -23.50 -23.08
C GLY A 74 -14.19 -22.97 -22.50
N ASP A 75 -14.80 -21.96 -23.15
CA ASP A 75 -16.08 -21.41 -22.69
C ASP A 75 -17.20 -22.48 -22.75
N PRO A 76 -18.24 -22.39 -21.90
CA PRO A 76 -19.42 -23.25 -22.01
C PRO A 76 -20.06 -23.20 -23.40
N LEU A 77 -20.68 -24.30 -23.82
CA LEU A 77 -21.31 -24.39 -25.14
C LEU A 77 -22.34 -23.27 -25.35
N GLU A 78 -23.12 -22.95 -24.33
CA GLU A 78 -24.11 -21.86 -24.32
C GLU A 78 -23.46 -20.50 -24.63
N VAL A 79 -22.28 -20.23 -24.09
CA VAL A 79 -21.53 -18.98 -24.34
C VAL A 79 -20.99 -18.94 -25.77
N GLN A 80 -20.52 -20.08 -26.29
CA GLN A 80 -20.07 -20.20 -27.67
C GLN A 80 -21.22 -19.97 -28.67
N VAL A 81 -22.38 -20.60 -28.42
CA VAL A 81 -23.60 -20.44 -29.22
C VAL A 81 -24.15 -19.01 -29.10
N ALA A 82 -24.10 -18.41 -27.91
CA ALA A 82 -24.48 -17.01 -27.72
C ALA A 82 -23.55 -16.04 -28.47
N THR A 83 -22.24 -16.35 -28.52
CA THR A 83 -21.27 -15.58 -29.32
C THR A 83 -21.61 -15.61 -30.80
N LEU A 84 -22.00 -16.79 -31.32
CA LEU A 84 -22.52 -16.91 -32.67
C LEU A 84 -23.81 -16.09 -32.85
N ALA A 85 -24.76 -16.19 -31.92
CA ALA A 85 -26.03 -15.47 -31.96
C ALA A 85 -25.84 -13.95 -32.01
N ILE A 86 -24.90 -13.39 -31.23
CA ILE A 86 -24.54 -11.96 -31.28
C ILE A 86 -24.10 -11.54 -32.68
N HIS A 87 -23.23 -12.33 -33.30
CA HIS A 87 -22.71 -12.03 -34.64
C HIS A 87 -23.76 -12.16 -35.75
N LEU A 88 -24.86 -12.88 -35.49
CA LEU A 88 -26.01 -13.01 -36.39
C LEU A 88 -27.15 -12.03 -36.04
N GLY A 89 -26.95 -11.11 -35.10
CA GLY A 89 -28.00 -10.17 -34.67
C GLY A 89 -29.12 -10.78 -33.82
N LEU A 90 -29.00 -12.04 -33.43
CA LEU A 90 -29.94 -12.77 -32.55
C LEU A 90 -29.66 -12.44 -31.07
N LEU A 91 -29.89 -11.18 -30.69
CA LEU A 91 -29.48 -10.66 -29.38
C LEU A 91 -30.32 -11.20 -28.22
N ASP A 92 -31.60 -11.47 -28.45
CA ASP A 92 -32.49 -11.96 -27.41
C ASP A 92 -32.21 -13.45 -27.11
N GLU A 93 -31.92 -14.25 -28.14
CA GLU A 93 -31.41 -15.61 -27.97
C GLU A 93 -30.06 -15.62 -27.26
N ALA A 94 -29.13 -14.72 -27.63
CA ALA A 94 -27.83 -14.60 -26.97
C ALA A 94 -27.99 -14.28 -25.47
N GLN A 95 -28.88 -13.35 -25.12
CA GLN A 95 -29.18 -13.00 -23.74
C GLN A 95 -29.76 -14.20 -22.97
N ALA A 96 -30.73 -14.91 -23.54
CA ALA A 96 -31.32 -16.10 -22.91
C ALA A 96 -30.28 -17.21 -22.67
N LEU A 97 -29.37 -17.42 -23.62
CA LEU A 97 -28.29 -18.39 -23.50
C LEU A 97 -27.31 -18.01 -22.38
N PHE A 98 -26.87 -16.75 -22.30
CA PHE A 98 -26.00 -16.30 -21.21
C PHE A 98 -26.66 -16.40 -19.82
N THR A 99 -27.94 -16.06 -19.73
CA THR A 99 -28.70 -16.22 -18.48
C THR A 99 -28.80 -17.69 -18.08
N SER A 100 -29.04 -18.59 -19.05
CA SER A 100 -29.15 -20.03 -18.79
C SER A 100 -27.87 -20.66 -18.22
N CYS A 101 -26.70 -20.14 -18.58
CA CYS A 101 -25.42 -20.59 -18.05
C CYS A 101 -24.92 -19.75 -16.86
N GLY A 102 -25.75 -18.86 -16.30
CA GLY A 102 -25.42 -18.04 -15.14
C GLY A 102 -24.32 -16.98 -15.40
N ARG A 103 -24.00 -16.68 -16.65
CA ARG A 103 -22.97 -15.70 -17.04
C ARG A 103 -23.56 -14.29 -17.13
N TYR A 104 -24.00 -13.78 -15.99
CA TYR A 104 -24.62 -12.45 -15.89
C TYR A 104 -23.65 -11.30 -16.22
N ASP A 105 -22.34 -11.52 -16.11
CA ASP A 105 -21.30 -10.60 -16.58
C ASP A 105 -21.40 -10.34 -18.09
N LEU A 106 -21.68 -11.39 -18.88
CA LEU A 106 -21.87 -11.29 -20.33
C LEU A 106 -23.23 -10.71 -20.68
N VAL A 107 -24.28 -11.03 -19.91
CA VAL A 107 -25.60 -10.41 -20.07
C VAL A 107 -25.51 -8.89 -19.84
N ASN A 108 -24.87 -8.47 -18.75
CA ASN A 108 -24.67 -7.07 -18.42
C ASN A 108 -23.93 -6.34 -19.55
N ARG A 109 -22.80 -6.90 -20.00
CA ARG A 109 -22.05 -6.34 -21.15
C ARG A 109 -22.92 -6.22 -22.41
N LEU A 110 -23.72 -7.24 -22.73
CA LEU A 110 -24.61 -7.22 -23.89
C LEU A 110 -25.67 -6.10 -23.76
N LEU A 111 -26.27 -5.92 -22.59
CA LEU A 111 -27.24 -4.85 -22.35
C LEU A 111 -26.62 -3.46 -22.49
N GLN A 112 -25.39 -3.26 -22.00
CA GLN A 112 -24.65 -2.01 -22.18
C GLN A 112 -24.44 -1.71 -23.67
N THR A 113 -24.04 -2.70 -24.49
CA THR A 113 -23.88 -2.50 -25.95
C THR A 113 -25.19 -2.17 -26.67
N ARG A 114 -26.34 -2.52 -26.07
CA ARG A 114 -27.69 -2.19 -26.58
C ARG A 114 -28.24 -0.87 -26.01
N ASN A 115 -27.46 -0.12 -25.22
CA ASN A 115 -27.89 1.06 -24.48
C ASN A 115 -29.07 0.81 -23.51
N ARG A 116 -29.26 -0.44 -23.05
CA ARG A 116 -30.30 -0.81 -22.05
C ARG A 116 -29.75 -0.69 -20.63
N TRP A 117 -29.38 0.54 -20.25
CA TRP A 117 -28.66 0.82 -19.02
C TRP A 117 -29.47 0.47 -17.76
N ASP A 118 -30.76 0.76 -17.72
CA ASP A 118 -31.62 0.45 -16.55
C ASP A 118 -31.64 -1.05 -16.22
N GLU A 119 -31.67 -1.88 -17.25
CA GLU A 119 -31.62 -3.34 -17.08
C GLU A 119 -30.22 -3.82 -16.75
N ALA A 120 -29.19 -3.20 -17.35
CA ALA A 120 -27.80 -3.50 -17.01
C ALA A 120 -27.53 -3.24 -15.52
N PHE A 121 -28.05 -2.13 -14.97
CA PHE A 121 -27.93 -1.84 -13.54
C PHE A 121 -28.67 -2.85 -12.67
N LYS A 122 -29.91 -3.21 -13.01
CA LYS A 122 -30.67 -4.24 -12.27
C LYS A 122 -29.91 -5.57 -12.21
N ILE A 123 -29.39 -6.03 -13.35
CA ILE A 123 -28.62 -7.28 -13.40
C ILE A 123 -27.30 -7.15 -12.61
N ALA A 124 -26.63 -6.01 -12.69
CA ALA A 124 -25.43 -5.74 -11.91
C ALA A 124 -25.68 -5.72 -10.40
N GLU A 125 -26.82 -5.19 -9.95
CA GLU A 125 -27.18 -5.14 -8.53
C GLU A 125 -27.60 -6.50 -7.98
N GLU A 126 -28.37 -7.28 -8.76
CA GLU A 126 -28.93 -8.57 -8.32
C GLU A 126 -27.96 -9.74 -8.49
N HIS A 127 -27.16 -9.76 -9.56
CA HIS A 127 -26.41 -10.94 -9.99
C HIS A 127 -24.93 -10.68 -10.29
N ASP A 128 -24.53 -9.44 -10.62
CA ASP A 128 -23.17 -9.11 -11.06
C ASP A 128 -22.57 -7.91 -10.30
N ARG A 129 -22.58 -7.99 -8.97
CA ARG A 129 -22.16 -6.91 -8.09
C ARG A 129 -20.70 -6.51 -8.27
N ILE A 130 -19.86 -7.43 -8.76
CA ILE A 130 -18.45 -7.20 -9.05
C ILE A 130 -18.30 -6.14 -10.15
N HIS A 131 -19.12 -6.17 -11.20
CA HIS A 131 -19.04 -5.21 -12.30
C HIS A 131 -19.99 -4.02 -12.16
N LEU A 132 -20.71 -3.87 -11.04
CA LEU A 132 -21.60 -2.72 -10.82
C LEU A 132 -20.87 -1.38 -10.98
N ARG A 133 -19.67 -1.24 -10.39
CA ARG A 133 -18.85 -0.03 -10.54
C ARG A 133 -18.40 0.20 -11.99
N ASN A 134 -18.04 -0.86 -12.70
CA ASN A 134 -17.68 -0.80 -14.11
C ASN A 134 -18.88 -0.39 -14.98
N THR A 135 -20.07 -0.88 -14.64
CA THR A 135 -21.33 -0.50 -15.32
C THR A 135 -21.61 1.00 -15.15
N TYR A 136 -21.46 1.54 -13.93
CA TYR A 136 -21.54 2.98 -13.69
C TYR A 136 -20.49 3.78 -14.48
N TYR A 137 -19.25 3.27 -14.56
CA TYR A 137 -18.18 3.90 -15.33
C TYR A 137 -18.49 3.97 -16.83
N ASN A 138 -18.92 2.86 -17.43
CA ASN A 138 -19.27 2.83 -18.86
C ASN A 138 -20.50 3.70 -19.16
N TYR A 139 -21.47 3.74 -18.25
CA TYR A 139 -22.61 4.63 -18.39
C TYR A 139 -22.21 6.11 -18.28
N ALA A 140 -21.29 6.44 -17.37
CA ALA A 140 -20.73 7.79 -17.28
C ALA A 140 -20.02 8.20 -18.58
N ASN A 141 -19.20 7.33 -19.16
CA ASN A 141 -18.56 7.56 -20.47
C ASN A 141 -19.60 7.79 -21.58
N TYR A 142 -20.68 7.01 -21.58
CA TYR A 142 -21.78 7.19 -22.53
C TYR A 142 -22.47 8.55 -22.34
N LEU A 143 -22.79 8.94 -21.11
CA LEU A 143 -23.40 10.23 -20.80
C LEU A 143 -22.49 11.42 -21.14
N GLU A 144 -21.18 11.28 -20.91
CA GLU A 144 -20.17 12.24 -21.32
C GLU A 144 -20.18 12.42 -22.85
N SER A 145 -20.26 11.32 -23.62
CA SER A 145 -20.34 11.39 -25.09
C SER A 145 -21.60 12.10 -25.60
N LEU A 146 -22.66 12.15 -24.78
CA LEU A 146 -23.90 12.88 -25.04
C LEU A 146 -23.88 14.33 -24.51
N ASN A 147 -22.75 14.80 -23.96
CA ASN A 147 -22.60 16.10 -23.29
C ASN A 147 -23.52 16.28 -22.05
N SER A 148 -23.99 15.19 -21.45
CA SER A 148 -24.75 15.23 -20.19
C SER A 148 -23.80 15.25 -19.00
N THR A 149 -23.10 16.38 -18.79
CA THR A 149 -21.99 16.50 -17.82
C THR A 149 -22.41 16.20 -16.38
N ASP A 150 -23.53 16.75 -15.91
CA ASP A 150 -23.96 16.58 -14.51
C ASP A 150 -24.28 15.11 -14.19
N ALA A 151 -24.97 14.44 -15.12
CA ALA A 151 -25.29 13.02 -14.98
C ALA A 151 -24.02 12.15 -15.09
N ALA A 152 -23.06 12.52 -15.94
CA ALA A 152 -21.78 11.82 -16.03
C ALA A 152 -21.01 11.92 -14.70
N ILE A 153 -20.95 13.10 -14.07
CA ILE A 153 -20.31 13.30 -12.75
C ILE A 153 -20.91 12.36 -11.72
N GLU A 154 -22.24 12.31 -11.61
CA GLU A 154 -22.92 11.45 -10.63
C GLU A 154 -22.53 9.97 -10.81
N ASN A 155 -22.42 9.50 -12.05
CA ASN A 155 -22.04 8.12 -12.35
C ASN A 155 -20.54 7.85 -12.17
N TYR A 156 -19.67 8.84 -12.40
CA TYR A 156 -18.25 8.76 -12.03
C TYR A 156 -18.04 8.72 -10.51
N GLU A 157 -18.92 9.36 -9.74
CA GLU A 157 -18.91 9.24 -8.28
C GLU A 157 -19.33 7.83 -7.84
N LYS A 158 -20.42 7.29 -8.40
CA LYS A 158 -20.90 5.92 -8.12
C LYS A 158 -19.88 4.84 -8.50
N SER A 159 -19.12 5.03 -9.58
CA SER A 159 -18.04 4.12 -9.97
C SER A 159 -16.75 4.28 -9.14
N GLY A 160 -16.60 5.40 -8.44
CA GLY A 160 -15.41 5.72 -7.63
C GLY A 160 -14.22 6.26 -8.43
N THR A 161 -14.41 6.61 -9.71
CA THR A 161 -13.35 7.13 -10.60
C THR A 161 -13.36 8.67 -10.70
N HIS A 162 -14.30 9.35 -10.05
CA HIS A 162 -14.48 10.80 -10.09
C HIS A 162 -13.21 11.62 -9.83
N ARG A 163 -12.30 11.13 -8.98
CA ARG A 163 -11.01 11.80 -8.66
C ARG A 163 -10.14 12.07 -9.87
N PHE A 164 -10.25 11.25 -10.90
CA PHE A 164 -9.50 11.39 -12.15
C PHE A 164 -10.41 11.83 -13.29
N GLU A 165 -11.57 11.19 -13.44
CA GLU A 165 -12.43 11.39 -14.61
C GLU A 165 -13.13 12.75 -14.62
N VAL A 166 -13.59 13.25 -13.47
CA VAL A 166 -14.28 14.56 -13.43
C VAL A 166 -13.31 15.71 -13.73
N PRO A 167 -12.10 15.79 -13.13
CA PRO A 167 -11.12 16.78 -13.54
C PRO A 167 -10.68 16.65 -15.00
N ARG A 168 -10.54 15.43 -15.54
CA ARG A 168 -10.24 15.20 -16.97
C ARG A 168 -11.35 15.78 -17.86
N MET A 169 -12.60 15.41 -17.59
CA MET A 169 -13.76 15.81 -18.38
C MET A 169 -13.98 17.33 -18.33
N LEU A 170 -13.77 17.97 -17.17
CA LEU A 170 -13.99 19.41 -16.98
C LEU A 170 -12.75 20.27 -17.17
N PHE A 171 -11.65 19.71 -17.69
CA PHE A 171 -10.36 20.41 -17.78
C PHE A 171 -10.45 21.74 -18.54
N ASP A 172 -11.19 21.76 -19.66
CA ASP A 172 -11.41 22.96 -20.49
C ASP A 172 -12.51 23.89 -19.91
N HIS A 173 -13.12 23.52 -18.79
CA HIS A 173 -14.23 24.23 -18.14
C HIS A 173 -13.93 24.52 -16.65
N PRO A 174 -12.91 25.34 -16.35
CA PRO A 174 -12.43 25.54 -14.98
C PRO A 174 -13.49 26.09 -14.02
N LYS A 175 -14.48 26.87 -14.50
CA LYS A 175 -15.57 27.38 -13.67
C LYS A 175 -16.47 26.25 -13.14
N MET A 176 -16.76 25.25 -13.97
CA MET A 176 -17.56 24.08 -13.56
C MET A 176 -16.76 23.22 -12.59
N LEU A 177 -15.47 23.01 -12.88
CA LEU A 177 -14.60 22.24 -12.01
C LEU A 177 -14.40 22.90 -10.64
N GLU A 178 -14.31 24.22 -10.58
CA GLU A 178 -14.29 24.98 -9.33
C GLU A 178 -15.59 24.78 -8.53
N ALA A 179 -16.74 24.89 -9.18
CA ALA A 179 -18.04 24.67 -8.54
C ALA A 179 -18.14 23.24 -8.00
N TYR A 180 -17.65 22.26 -8.75
CA TYR A 180 -17.56 20.87 -8.31
C TYR A 180 -16.64 20.71 -7.10
N ALA A 181 -15.41 21.25 -7.14
CA ALA A 181 -14.46 21.17 -6.04
C ALA A 181 -14.96 21.85 -4.75
N LYS A 182 -15.76 22.92 -4.87
CA LYS A 182 -16.41 23.59 -3.73
C LYS A 182 -17.57 22.77 -3.15
N LYS A 183 -18.33 22.10 -4.00
CA LYS A 183 -19.47 21.25 -3.60
C LYS A 183 -18.99 19.97 -2.92
N THR A 184 -17.91 19.40 -3.42
CA THR A 184 -17.40 18.10 -3.01
C THR A 184 -16.47 18.23 -1.79
N LYS A 185 -16.63 17.35 -0.80
CA LYS A 185 -15.74 17.25 0.39
C LYS A 185 -14.62 16.21 0.22
N ASP A 186 -14.40 15.73 -1.00
CA ASP A 186 -13.37 14.73 -1.29
C ASP A 186 -11.99 15.39 -1.29
N LEU A 187 -11.11 14.87 -0.43
CA LEU A 187 -9.76 15.40 -0.25
C LEU A 187 -8.91 15.27 -1.52
N GLY A 188 -9.15 14.23 -2.32
CA GLY A 188 -8.43 13.99 -3.57
C GLY A 188 -8.74 15.05 -4.62
N ILE A 189 -10.03 15.40 -4.79
CA ILE A 189 -10.46 16.49 -5.67
C ILE A 189 -9.93 17.84 -5.19
N GLN A 190 -10.02 18.14 -3.89
CA GLN A 190 -9.50 19.39 -3.34
C GLN A 190 -7.99 19.53 -3.56
N LYS A 191 -7.23 18.44 -3.37
CA LYS A 191 -5.80 18.40 -3.67
C LYS A 191 -5.51 18.62 -5.15
N TRP A 192 -6.23 17.95 -6.05
CA TRP A 192 -6.07 18.14 -7.49
C TRP A 192 -6.33 19.59 -7.89
N TRP A 193 -7.41 20.19 -7.36
CA TRP A 193 -7.76 21.58 -7.63
C TRP A 193 -6.71 22.57 -7.09
N ALA A 194 -6.15 22.29 -5.92
CA ALA A 194 -5.04 23.08 -5.37
C ALA A 194 -3.79 23.02 -6.26
N GLN A 195 -3.43 21.84 -6.78
CA GLN A 195 -2.32 21.67 -7.72
C GLN A 195 -2.56 22.42 -9.03
N TYR A 196 -3.79 22.38 -9.55
CA TYR A 196 -4.18 23.15 -10.72
C TYR A 196 -4.01 24.66 -10.49
N MET A 197 -4.50 25.18 -9.35
CA MET A 197 -4.34 26.59 -8.98
C MET A 197 -2.87 27.00 -8.83
N GLU A 198 -2.05 26.15 -8.20
CA GLU A 198 -0.61 26.38 -8.07
C GLU A 198 0.06 26.46 -9.45
N SER A 199 -0.34 25.58 -10.40
CA SER A 199 0.19 25.60 -11.78
C SER A 199 -0.18 26.87 -12.56
N LYS A 200 -1.31 27.50 -12.22
CA LYS A 200 -1.73 28.80 -12.79
C LYS A 200 -1.07 29.99 -12.11
N GLY A 201 -0.33 29.77 -11.02
CA GLY A 201 0.33 30.82 -10.25
C GLY A 201 -0.54 31.45 -9.15
N ASP A 202 -1.79 30.99 -8.94
CA ASP A 202 -2.63 31.47 -7.84
C ASP A 202 -2.27 30.74 -6.54
N VAL A 203 -1.21 31.21 -5.90
CA VAL A 203 -0.69 30.64 -4.64
C VAL A 203 -1.70 30.78 -3.49
N LYS A 204 -2.50 31.87 -3.49
CA LYS A 204 -3.48 32.12 -2.41
C LYS A 204 -4.62 31.11 -2.47
N ALA A 205 -5.20 30.91 -3.65
CA ALA A 205 -6.24 29.90 -3.84
C ALA A 205 -5.68 28.49 -3.62
N ALA A 206 -4.51 28.17 -4.17
CA ALA A 206 -3.87 26.87 -3.98
C ALA A 206 -3.71 26.52 -2.49
N ARG A 207 -3.21 27.47 -1.68
CA ARG A 207 -3.05 27.29 -0.23
C ARG A 207 -4.37 26.97 0.46
N LEU A 208 -5.45 27.69 0.13
CA LEU A 208 -6.77 27.45 0.71
C LEU A 208 -7.26 26.02 0.44
N TYR A 209 -7.13 25.55 -0.80
CA TYR A 209 -7.59 24.20 -1.15
C TYR A 209 -6.65 23.09 -0.64
N TYR A 210 -5.35 23.33 -0.53
CA TYR A 210 -4.46 22.39 0.15
C TYR A 210 -4.79 22.27 1.64
N GLN A 211 -5.21 23.36 2.30
CA GLN A 211 -5.70 23.31 3.68
C GLN A 211 -6.98 22.47 3.79
N TYR A 212 -7.94 22.65 2.87
CA TYR A 212 -9.15 21.81 2.84
C TYR A 212 -8.81 20.34 2.60
N ALA A 213 -7.86 20.05 1.71
CA ALA A 213 -7.38 18.71 1.43
C ALA A 213 -6.52 18.09 2.55
N LYS A 214 -6.18 18.87 3.60
CA LYS A 214 -5.24 18.51 4.68
C LYS A 214 -3.84 18.11 4.17
N ASP A 215 -3.41 18.69 3.06
CA ASP A 215 -2.04 18.53 2.53
C ASP A 215 -1.12 19.60 3.12
N TYR A 216 -0.76 19.42 4.39
CA TYR A 216 0.01 20.40 5.15
C TYR A 216 1.44 20.59 4.63
N LEU A 217 2.06 19.55 4.08
CA LEU A 217 3.35 19.66 3.38
C LEU A 217 3.28 20.69 2.26
N SER A 218 2.27 20.59 1.39
CA SER A 218 2.10 21.52 0.28
C SER A 218 1.84 22.96 0.76
N VAL A 219 1.06 23.12 1.82
CA VAL A 219 0.79 24.43 2.46
C VAL A 219 2.08 25.05 3.01
N VAL A 220 2.82 24.31 3.82
CA VAL A 220 4.08 24.76 4.44
C VAL A 220 5.10 25.11 3.37
N ARG A 221 5.25 24.28 2.33
CA ARG A 221 6.13 24.56 1.19
C ARG A 221 5.79 25.88 0.50
N LEU A 222 4.50 26.18 0.27
CA LEU A 222 4.08 27.45 -0.33
C LEU A 222 4.32 28.65 0.60
N LEU A 223 4.13 28.49 1.90
CA LEU A 223 4.40 29.52 2.90
C LEU A 223 5.89 29.85 3.00
N CYS A 224 6.76 28.83 3.03
CA CYS A 224 8.22 29.01 3.00
C CYS A 224 8.66 29.78 1.75
N ARG A 225 8.13 29.45 0.57
CA ARG A 225 8.42 30.20 -0.67
C ARG A 225 7.95 31.65 -0.63
N SER A 226 6.86 31.92 0.08
CA SER A 226 6.29 33.26 0.22
C SER A 226 6.92 34.05 1.37
N ASN A 227 7.94 33.50 2.04
CA ASN A 227 8.60 34.06 3.21
C ASN A 227 7.68 34.30 4.43
N ASN A 228 6.55 33.59 4.51
CA ASN A 228 5.60 33.64 5.63
C ASN A 228 5.89 32.49 6.61
N ILE A 229 7.03 32.57 7.30
CA ILE A 229 7.56 31.46 8.09
C ILE A 229 6.77 31.24 9.39
N ASP A 230 6.32 32.32 10.03
CA ASP A 230 5.54 32.22 11.28
C ASP A 230 4.26 31.42 11.07
N GLU A 231 3.49 31.71 10.02
CA GLU A 231 2.30 30.93 9.64
C GLU A 231 2.66 29.46 9.32
N ALA A 232 3.82 29.21 8.69
CA ALA A 232 4.24 27.85 8.36
C ALA A 232 4.53 27.02 9.61
N VAL A 233 5.20 27.63 10.59
CA VAL A 233 5.51 27.05 11.91
C VAL A 233 4.23 26.74 12.67
N GLU A 234 3.28 27.68 12.70
CA GLU A 234 1.99 27.46 13.36
C GLU A 234 1.24 26.28 12.74
N ILE A 235 1.17 26.20 11.40
CA ILE A 235 0.45 25.12 10.72
C ILE A 235 1.13 23.76 10.97
N ALA A 236 2.45 23.67 10.88
CA ALA A 236 3.16 22.42 11.15
C ALA A 236 2.97 21.95 12.59
N ASN A 237 3.03 22.88 13.55
CA ASN A 237 2.82 22.58 14.97
C ASN A 237 1.37 22.17 15.29
N ASN A 238 0.39 22.73 14.59
CA ASN A 238 -1.03 22.40 14.82
C ASN A 238 -1.48 21.13 14.09
N SER A 239 -0.81 20.76 13.00
CA SER A 239 -1.18 19.60 12.18
C SER A 239 -0.47 18.31 12.59
N ASP A 240 0.66 18.39 13.30
CA ASP A 240 1.56 17.28 13.61
C ASP A 240 1.90 16.39 12.39
N ASP A 241 1.85 16.98 11.17
CA ASP A 241 2.18 16.27 9.95
C ASP A 241 3.70 16.15 9.81
N LYS A 242 4.21 14.90 9.86
CA LYS A 242 5.65 14.60 9.83
C LYS A 242 6.34 15.18 8.60
N ALA A 243 5.70 15.12 7.44
CA ALA A 243 6.28 15.62 6.20
C ALA A 243 6.41 17.14 6.21
N SER A 244 5.39 17.86 6.71
CA SER A 244 5.43 19.32 6.89
C SER A 244 6.54 19.75 7.85
N CYS A 245 6.68 19.06 9.00
CA CYS A 245 7.75 19.27 9.96
C CYS A 245 9.13 19.01 9.34
N TYR A 246 9.27 17.95 8.54
CA TYR A 246 10.53 17.64 7.86
C TYR A 246 10.95 18.75 6.89
N HIS A 247 9.99 19.27 6.10
CA HIS A 247 10.24 20.38 5.17
C HIS A 247 10.66 21.66 5.91
N LEU A 248 10.05 21.97 7.06
CA LEU A 248 10.50 23.09 7.90
C LEU A 248 11.91 22.86 8.46
N GLY A 249 12.22 21.63 8.89
CA GLY A 249 13.57 21.27 9.31
C GLY A 249 14.61 21.58 8.24
N GLN A 250 14.34 21.19 6.98
CA GLN A 250 15.19 21.51 5.83
C GLN A 250 15.30 23.01 5.57
N TYR A 251 14.17 23.74 5.69
CA TYR A 251 14.17 25.18 5.52
C TYR A 251 15.07 25.88 6.55
N PHE A 252 14.91 25.58 7.84
CA PHE A 252 15.72 26.20 8.89
C PHE A 252 17.20 25.79 8.82
N GLU A 253 17.49 24.53 8.46
CA GLU A 253 18.87 24.08 8.22
C GLU A 253 19.54 24.91 7.11
N ALA A 254 18.84 25.12 5.98
CA ALA A 254 19.36 25.92 4.86
C ALA A 254 19.56 27.40 5.20
N HIS A 255 18.82 27.94 6.17
CA HIS A 255 18.91 29.33 6.62
C HIS A 255 19.80 29.51 7.86
N GLY A 256 20.43 28.44 8.35
CA GLY A 256 21.38 28.48 9.47
C GLY A 256 20.76 28.50 10.87
N ASP A 257 19.44 28.34 11.00
CA ASP A 257 18.78 28.22 12.31
C ASP A 257 18.76 26.75 12.76
N VAL A 258 19.86 26.34 13.38
CA VAL A 258 20.07 24.94 13.78
C VAL A 258 19.10 24.52 14.89
N ASP A 259 18.79 25.42 15.83
CA ASP A 259 17.91 25.11 16.95
C ASP A 259 16.49 24.75 16.48
N MET A 260 15.95 25.56 15.56
CA MET A 260 14.65 25.29 14.95
C MET A 260 14.70 24.07 14.03
N ALA A 261 15.78 23.90 13.26
CA ALA A 261 15.95 22.73 12.39
C ALA A 261 15.92 21.42 13.19
N VAL A 262 16.70 21.33 14.27
CA VAL A 262 16.71 20.15 15.17
C VAL A 262 15.33 19.91 15.76
N THR A 263 14.64 20.96 16.20
CA THR A 263 13.29 20.85 16.78
C THR A 263 12.30 20.26 15.77
N PHE A 264 12.30 20.76 14.54
CA PHE A 264 11.38 20.29 13.49
C PHE A 264 11.74 18.91 12.94
N TYR A 265 13.02 18.57 12.82
CA TYR A 265 13.43 17.20 12.50
C TYR A 265 13.03 16.20 13.58
N THR A 266 13.10 16.62 14.84
CA THR A 266 12.62 15.81 15.97
C THR A 266 11.12 15.55 15.87
N LYS A 267 10.32 16.60 15.61
CA LYS A 267 8.86 16.46 15.39
C LYS A 267 8.52 15.59 14.17
N ALA A 268 9.36 15.62 13.14
CA ALA A 268 9.21 14.76 11.97
C ALA A 268 9.60 13.29 12.21
N HIS A 269 10.16 12.95 13.38
CA HIS A 269 10.85 11.68 13.66
C HIS A 269 12.05 11.39 12.74
N ALA A 270 12.67 12.43 12.17
CA ALA A 270 13.90 12.33 11.40
C ALA A 270 15.11 12.46 12.33
N CYS A 271 15.25 11.52 13.27
CA CYS A 271 16.24 11.60 14.35
C CYS A 271 17.69 11.62 13.82
N SER A 272 17.98 10.95 12.70
CA SER A 272 19.31 10.94 12.08
C SER A 272 19.76 12.35 11.65
N HIS A 273 18.87 13.12 11.01
CA HIS A 273 19.13 14.51 10.63
C HIS A 273 19.30 15.40 11.87
N ALA A 274 18.39 15.25 12.85
CA ALA A 274 18.47 15.99 14.11
C ALA A 274 19.78 15.71 14.86
N LEU A 275 20.21 14.45 14.92
CA LEU A 275 21.45 14.02 15.59
C LEU A 275 22.69 14.56 14.88
N ARG A 276 22.74 14.48 13.55
CA ARG A 276 23.86 15.02 12.77
C ARG A 276 24.03 16.52 13.07
N LEU A 277 22.95 17.29 12.95
CA LEU A 277 22.97 18.73 13.23
C LEU A 277 23.35 19.05 14.67
N ALA A 278 22.83 18.28 15.63
CA ALA A 278 23.16 18.45 17.04
C ALA A 278 24.65 18.17 17.34
N LYS A 279 25.24 17.15 16.70
CA LYS A 279 26.68 16.84 16.80
C LYS A 279 27.54 17.94 16.19
N GLU A 280 27.24 18.37 14.96
CA GLU A 280 27.98 19.41 14.23
C GLU A 280 28.00 20.76 14.98
N ASN A 281 26.92 21.07 15.71
CA ASN A 281 26.76 22.34 16.42
C ASN A 281 26.96 22.23 17.95
N ASN A 282 27.57 21.14 18.44
CA ASN A 282 27.89 20.94 19.85
C ASN A 282 26.69 21.03 20.82
N MET A 283 25.49 20.62 20.39
CA MET A 283 24.25 20.67 21.19
C MET A 283 24.16 19.49 22.17
N LYS A 284 25.12 19.42 23.11
CA LYS A 284 25.35 18.27 24.00
C LYS A 284 24.14 17.86 24.84
N ASP A 285 23.24 18.78 25.16
CA ASP A 285 22.07 18.47 25.99
C ASP A 285 20.96 17.76 25.21
N LYS A 286 20.89 17.96 23.89
CA LYS A 286 19.84 17.38 23.04
C LYS A 286 20.23 16.01 22.48
N ILE A 287 21.52 15.73 22.27
CA ILE A 287 22.01 14.51 21.60
C ILE A 287 21.54 13.22 22.29
N ALA A 288 21.69 13.12 23.62
CA ALA A 288 21.27 11.92 24.34
C ALA A 288 19.76 11.66 24.16
N ASN A 289 18.93 12.68 24.32
CA ASN A 289 17.48 12.55 24.15
C ASN A 289 17.08 12.17 22.72
N LEU A 290 17.75 12.76 21.71
CA LEU A 290 17.53 12.44 20.30
C LEU A 290 17.93 11.00 19.97
N ALA A 291 19.05 10.52 20.53
CA ALA A 291 19.54 9.16 20.31
C ALA A 291 18.59 8.11 20.92
N LEU A 292 18.06 8.41 22.11
CA LEU A 292 17.05 7.58 22.77
C LEU A 292 15.72 7.50 22.00
N MET A 293 15.45 8.41 21.06
CA MET A 293 14.26 8.34 20.20
C MET A 293 14.50 7.66 18.86
N ALA A 294 15.76 7.51 18.42
CA ALA A 294 16.12 6.93 17.13
C ALA A 294 16.25 5.40 17.18
N ASP A 295 16.67 4.88 18.34
CA ASP A 295 17.05 3.48 18.60
C ASP A 295 18.19 2.96 17.68
N GLY A 296 18.74 1.78 18.01
CA GLY A 296 19.69 1.10 17.12
C GLY A 296 21.07 1.76 16.95
N ASN A 297 21.49 1.99 15.71
CA ASN A 297 22.85 2.43 15.37
C ASN A 297 23.13 3.86 15.86
N GLU A 298 22.11 4.71 15.85
CA GLU A 298 22.16 6.09 16.29
C GLU A 298 22.54 6.23 17.78
N LEU A 299 22.14 5.26 18.61
CA LEU A 299 22.56 5.17 20.02
C LEU A 299 24.07 4.96 20.14
N VAL A 300 24.63 4.05 19.34
CA VAL A 300 26.05 3.73 19.35
C VAL A 300 26.88 4.92 18.90
N GLU A 301 26.47 5.61 17.84
CA GLU A 301 27.17 6.80 17.38
C GLU A 301 27.08 7.96 18.38
N ALA A 302 25.94 8.13 19.05
CA ALA A 302 25.78 9.13 20.10
C ALA A 302 26.67 8.80 21.31
N ALA A 303 26.76 7.52 21.69
CA ALA A 303 27.64 7.06 22.76
C ALA A 303 29.13 7.34 22.43
N GLN A 304 29.57 7.06 21.20
CA GLN A 304 30.92 7.39 20.72
C GLN A 304 31.21 8.89 20.77
N TYR A 305 30.23 9.72 20.45
CA TYR A 305 30.37 11.17 20.53
C TYR A 305 30.62 11.64 21.97
N TYR A 306 29.86 11.12 22.96
CA TYR A 306 30.07 11.46 24.36
C TYR A 306 31.35 10.87 24.96
N GLU A 307 31.81 9.72 24.47
CA GLU A 307 33.09 9.10 24.87
C GLU A 307 34.29 10.04 24.63
N ASN A 308 34.22 10.88 23.59
CA ASN A 308 35.26 11.86 23.26
C ASN A 308 35.16 13.17 24.08
N ILE A 309 34.11 13.36 24.88
CA ILE A 309 33.88 14.60 25.63
C ILE A 309 34.21 14.39 27.12
N PRO A 310 35.19 15.15 27.67
CA PRO A 310 35.51 15.06 29.09
C PRO A 310 34.29 15.38 29.97
N GLY A 311 34.03 14.54 30.98
CA GLY A 311 32.98 14.75 31.96
C GLY A 311 31.56 14.36 31.53
N GLN A 312 31.39 13.63 30.42
CA GLN A 312 30.09 13.09 29.96
C GLN A 312 30.13 11.56 29.76
N ALA A 313 31.07 10.88 30.44
CA ALA A 313 31.26 9.44 30.35
C ALA A 313 30.06 8.64 30.88
N ASP A 314 29.35 9.19 31.87
CA ASP A 314 28.10 8.68 32.41
C ASP A 314 27.03 8.49 31.31
N LYS A 315 26.84 9.50 30.46
CA LYS A 315 25.88 9.43 29.33
C LYS A 315 26.32 8.44 28.28
N ALA A 316 27.62 8.36 27.98
CA ALA A 316 28.16 7.39 27.03
C ALA A 316 27.92 5.94 27.49
N VAL A 317 28.20 5.64 28.76
CA VAL A 317 27.95 4.33 29.38
C VAL A 317 26.46 3.96 29.30
N MET A 318 25.57 4.88 29.67
CA MET A 318 24.12 4.67 29.59
C MET A 318 23.65 4.39 28.15
N LEU A 319 24.15 5.13 27.16
CA LEU A 319 23.76 4.94 25.77
C LEU A 319 24.28 3.61 25.19
N TYR A 320 25.50 3.19 25.53
CA TYR A 320 26.01 1.87 25.13
C TYR A 320 25.22 0.72 25.76
N HIS A 321 24.84 0.87 27.04
CA HIS A 321 23.98 -0.09 27.73
C HIS A 321 22.62 -0.23 27.04
N LYS A 322 21.95 0.89 26.75
CA LYS A 322 20.68 0.89 26.02
C LYS A 322 20.79 0.40 24.58
N ALA A 323 21.95 0.54 23.94
CA ALA A 323 22.22 -0.05 22.63
C ALA A 323 22.49 -1.57 22.68
N GLY A 324 22.46 -2.20 23.88
CA GLY A 324 22.77 -3.61 24.07
C GLY A 324 24.27 -3.94 24.06
N MET A 325 25.14 -2.93 23.99
CA MET A 325 26.60 -3.10 24.01
C MET A 325 27.13 -3.13 25.45
N ILE A 326 26.67 -4.10 26.24
CA ILE A 326 26.96 -4.23 27.69
C ILE A 326 28.48 -4.31 27.95
N SER A 327 29.22 -5.09 27.15
CA SER A 327 30.67 -5.22 27.29
C SER A 327 31.41 -3.89 27.18
N ARG A 328 31.07 -3.10 26.15
CA ARG A 328 31.66 -1.78 25.92
C ARG A 328 31.22 -0.76 26.97
N ALA A 329 29.96 -0.82 27.41
CA ALA A 329 29.45 0.03 28.48
C ALA A 329 30.21 -0.20 29.80
N LEU A 330 30.43 -1.46 30.18
CA LEU A 330 31.18 -1.84 31.38
C LEU A 330 32.66 -1.47 31.28
N ASP A 331 33.30 -1.74 30.13
CA ASP A 331 34.68 -1.32 29.89
C ASP A 331 34.87 0.18 30.07
N LEU A 332 33.94 0.99 29.52
CA LEU A 332 33.98 2.43 29.66
C LEU A 332 33.69 2.87 31.11
N ALA A 333 32.73 2.24 31.79
CA ALA A 333 32.41 2.51 33.19
C ALA A 333 33.60 2.22 34.12
N PHE A 334 34.34 1.12 33.90
CA PHE A 334 35.55 0.79 34.65
C PHE A 334 36.67 1.80 34.41
N ARG A 335 36.89 2.21 33.16
CA ARG A 335 37.95 3.17 32.80
C ARG A 335 37.70 4.57 33.34
N THR A 336 36.43 4.96 33.46
CA THR A 336 36.02 6.32 33.83
C THR A 336 35.47 6.41 35.27
N GLU A 337 35.57 5.31 36.02
CA GLU A 337 35.15 5.17 37.42
C GLU A 337 33.71 5.66 37.68
N GLN A 338 32.79 5.36 36.76
CA GLN A 338 31.38 5.77 36.85
C GLN A 338 30.57 4.76 37.68
N PHE A 339 30.67 4.87 39.01
CA PHE A 339 30.08 3.92 39.95
C PHE A 339 28.55 3.80 39.84
N SER A 340 27.84 4.92 39.67
CA SER A 340 26.38 4.94 39.59
C SER A 340 25.85 4.21 38.35
N ALA A 341 26.51 4.41 37.20
CA ALA A 341 26.17 3.75 35.96
C ALA A 341 26.53 2.25 36.01
N LEU A 342 27.67 1.92 36.62
CA LEU A 342 28.09 0.53 36.78
C LEU A 342 27.11 -0.27 37.65
N ASP A 343 26.66 0.29 38.77
CA ASP A 343 25.72 -0.38 39.67
C ASP A 343 24.44 -0.79 38.94
N LEU A 344 23.91 0.11 38.11
CA LEU A 344 22.70 -0.10 37.33
C LEU A 344 22.87 -1.22 36.30
N ILE A 345 23.97 -1.22 35.54
CA ILE A 345 24.26 -2.28 34.55
C ILE A 345 24.45 -3.63 35.23
N THR A 346 25.10 -3.66 36.39
CA THR A 346 25.44 -4.91 37.08
C THR A 346 24.25 -5.61 37.72
N ASN A 347 23.18 -4.87 38.04
CA ASN A 347 21.94 -5.45 38.53
C ASN A 347 21.17 -6.21 37.42
N GLU A 348 21.50 -5.98 36.15
CA GLU A 348 20.91 -6.69 35.00
C GLU A 348 21.75 -7.89 34.54
N LEU A 349 22.94 -8.09 35.14
CA LEU A 349 23.79 -9.24 34.83
C LEU A 349 23.29 -10.51 35.54
N ASP A 350 23.28 -11.62 34.81
CA ASP A 350 22.79 -12.91 35.26
C ASP A 350 23.82 -14.04 35.00
N GLU A 351 23.46 -15.28 35.34
CA GLU A 351 24.28 -16.48 35.11
C GLU A 351 24.58 -16.78 33.63
N ASN A 352 23.82 -16.20 32.70
CA ASN A 352 24.00 -16.38 31.26
C ASN A 352 24.94 -15.34 30.64
N SER A 353 25.33 -14.32 31.40
CA SER A 353 26.24 -13.27 30.98
C SER A 353 27.67 -13.79 30.81
N ASP A 354 28.50 -13.13 29.98
CA ASP A 354 29.87 -13.58 29.71
C ASP A 354 30.69 -13.67 31.01
N PRO A 355 31.25 -14.86 31.36
CA PRO A 355 32.04 -15.06 32.58
C PRO A 355 33.17 -14.05 32.76
N ARG A 356 33.80 -13.60 31.67
CA ARG A 356 34.91 -12.61 31.74
C ARG A 356 34.44 -11.24 32.23
N ILE A 357 33.21 -10.87 31.88
CA ILE A 357 32.61 -9.60 32.27
C ILE A 357 32.22 -9.64 33.74
N LEU A 358 31.62 -10.76 34.17
CA LEU A 358 31.24 -11.02 35.56
C LEU A 358 32.45 -10.98 36.50
N GLU A 359 33.56 -11.60 36.10
CA GLU A 359 34.82 -11.58 36.84
C GLU A 359 35.37 -10.16 37.03
N ARG A 360 35.42 -9.39 35.95
CA ARG A 360 35.95 -8.02 35.98
C ARG A 360 35.06 -7.07 36.80
N ALA A 361 33.75 -7.26 36.74
CA ALA A 361 32.80 -6.55 37.60
C ALA A 361 33.00 -6.94 39.07
N ALA A 362 33.18 -8.23 39.37
CA ALA A 362 33.42 -8.69 40.73
C ALA A 362 34.73 -8.15 41.33
N GLU A 363 35.82 -8.11 40.55
CA GLU A 363 37.08 -7.50 40.99
C GLU A 363 36.91 -6.02 41.32
N PHE A 364 36.15 -5.29 40.52
CA PHE A 364 35.86 -3.89 40.76
C PHE A 364 35.07 -3.68 42.05
N PHE A 365 33.98 -4.41 42.27
CA PHE A 365 33.19 -4.30 43.52
C PHE A 365 33.96 -4.76 44.76
N LYS A 366 34.84 -5.76 44.61
CA LYS A 366 35.77 -6.20 45.67
C LYS A 366 36.71 -5.06 46.09
N ASN A 367 37.25 -4.32 45.13
CA ASN A 367 38.13 -3.17 45.41
C ASN A 367 37.39 -2.00 46.08
N ASN A 368 36.11 -1.83 45.76
CA ASN A 368 35.24 -0.78 46.33
C ASN A 368 34.50 -1.18 47.60
N GLN A 369 34.91 -2.27 48.26
CA GLN A 369 34.34 -2.76 49.53
C GLN A 369 32.87 -3.22 49.45
N GLN A 370 32.30 -3.40 48.26
CA GLN A 370 30.98 -3.97 48.05
C GLN A 370 31.08 -5.48 47.88
N TYR A 371 31.38 -6.17 48.99
CA TYR A 371 31.70 -7.60 48.96
C TYR A 371 30.50 -8.50 48.64
N THR A 372 29.27 -8.12 49.01
CA THR A 372 28.05 -8.89 48.70
C THR A 372 27.83 -9.05 47.20
N LYS A 373 27.85 -7.94 46.46
CA LYS A 373 27.73 -7.94 44.98
C LYS A 373 28.89 -8.64 44.30
N ALA A 374 30.11 -8.47 44.82
CA ALA A 374 31.29 -9.16 44.29
C ALA A 374 31.17 -10.69 44.39
N VAL A 375 30.69 -11.21 45.52
CA VAL A 375 30.47 -12.66 45.70
C VAL A 375 29.37 -13.15 44.77
N GLN A 376 28.27 -12.40 44.62
CA GLN A 376 27.17 -12.76 43.73
C GLN A 376 27.63 -12.87 42.27
N LEU A 377 28.41 -11.89 41.78
CA LEU A 377 28.96 -11.91 40.42
C LEU A 377 30.00 -13.03 40.22
N LEU A 378 30.82 -13.35 41.24
CA LEU A 378 31.73 -14.51 41.18
C LEU A 378 30.97 -15.84 41.12
N ALA A 379 29.85 -15.95 41.85
CA ALA A 379 28.97 -17.11 41.79
C ALA A 379 28.40 -17.28 40.37
N TYR A 380 27.89 -16.21 39.76
CA TYR A 380 27.41 -16.21 38.37
C TYR A 380 28.51 -16.56 37.36
N SER A 381 29.76 -16.16 37.60
CA SER A 381 30.91 -16.55 36.78
C SER A 381 31.39 -18.00 36.98
N LYS A 382 30.73 -18.80 37.85
CA LYS A 382 31.09 -20.17 38.25
C LYS A 382 32.42 -20.30 38.99
N LYS A 383 32.96 -19.19 39.52
CA LYS A 383 34.16 -19.16 40.36
C LYS A 383 33.82 -19.33 41.85
N TYR A 384 33.20 -20.46 42.17
CA TYR A 384 32.71 -20.75 43.52
C TYR A 384 33.82 -20.74 44.59
N VAL A 385 35.03 -21.21 44.24
CA VAL A 385 36.16 -21.26 45.17
C VAL A 385 36.58 -19.85 45.60
N GLU A 386 36.77 -18.95 44.62
CA GLU A 386 37.14 -17.56 44.89
C GLU A 386 36.02 -16.81 45.64
N ALA A 387 34.75 -17.08 45.30
CA ALA A 387 33.60 -16.50 45.98
C ALA A 387 33.52 -16.92 47.47
N ILE A 388 33.72 -18.21 47.76
CA ILE A 388 33.71 -18.77 49.13
C ILE A 388 34.89 -18.22 49.95
N ASP A 389 36.07 -18.10 49.34
CA ASP A 389 37.23 -17.52 50.02
C ASP A 389 37.01 -16.03 50.34
N LEU A 390 36.36 -15.28 49.44
CA LEU A 390 36.00 -13.89 49.68
C LEU A 390 34.97 -13.75 50.83
N CYS A 391 33.97 -14.64 50.90
CA CYS A 391 33.02 -14.71 52.02
C CYS A 391 33.73 -14.92 53.36
N LYS A 392 34.67 -15.87 53.42
CA LYS A 392 35.44 -16.20 54.63
C LYS A 392 36.34 -15.05 55.08
N GLN A 393 37.00 -14.37 54.15
CA GLN A 393 37.96 -13.31 54.46
C GLN A 393 37.29 -12.00 54.91
N ARG A 394 36.10 -11.69 54.38
CA ARG A 394 35.44 -10.39 54.59
C ARG A 394 34.13 -10.47 55.37
N ASN A 395 33.76 -11.66 55.86
CA ASN A 395 32.59 -11.92 56.69
C ASN A 395 31.29 -11.39 56.07
N VAL A 396 31.08 -11.73 54.79
CA VAL A 396 29.89 -11.34 54.03
C VAL A 396 28.66 -12.09 54.58
N PRO A 397 27.55 -11.41 54.92
CA PRO A 397 26.35 -12.08 55.40
C PRO A 397 25.76 -12.97 54.30
N MET A 398 25.53 -14.25 54.63
CA MET A 398 24.91 -15.20 53.72
C MET A 398 23.39 -15.03 53.77
N ASP A 399 22.80 -14.58 52.67
CA ASP A 399 21.35 -14.64 52.45
C ASP A 399 20.97 -15.91 51.66
N GLU A 400 19.68 -16.25 51.63
CA GLU A 400 19.19 -17.47 50.96
C GLU A 400 19.47 -17.44 49.43
N GLY A 401 19.41 -16.27 48.80
CA GLY A 401 19.67 -16.11 47.37
C GLY A 401 21.14 -16.29 46.99
N LEU A 402 22.08 -15.81 47.82
CA LEU A 402 23.51 -16.00 47.65
C LEU A 402 23.92 -17.46 47.93
N ALA A 403 23.25 -18.12 48.88
CA ALA A 403 23.45 -19.54 49.16
C ALA A 403 23.03 -20.42 47.97
N GLU A 404 21.90 -20.10 47.32
CA GLU A 404 21.43 -20.79 46.11
C GLU A 404 22.37 -20.54 44.92
N ALA A 405 22.80 -19.30 44.69
CA ALA A 405 23.75 -18.96 43.61
C ALA A 405 25.14 -19.62 43.79
N LEU A 406 25.57 -19.86 45.03
CA LEU A 406 26.85 -20.55 45.33
C LEU A 406 26.75 -22.08 45.29
N THR A 407 25.55 -22.64 45.18
CA THR A 407 25.37 -24.09 45.00
C THR A 407 25.44 -24.47 43.53
N PRO A 408 26.43 -25.26 43.09
CA PRO A 408 26.50 -25.70 41.70
C PRO A 408 25.26 -26.55 41.37
N SER A 409 24.63 -26.27 40.23
CA SER A 409 23.52 -27.06 39.71
C SER A 409 23.93 -28.53 39.56
N LYS A 410 23.07 -29.45 40.00
CA LYS A 410 23.34 -30.89 39.92
C LYS A 410 23.62 -31.26 38.46
N VAL A 411 24.86 -31.66 38.19
CA VAL A 411 25.25 -32.27 36.91
C VAL A 411 24.42 -33.54 36.75
N ILE A 412 23.57 -33.60 35.72
CA ILE A 412 22.94 -34.85 35.24
C ILE A 412 23.91 -35.51 34.27
#